data_AF-A0A8K0G467-F1
#
_entry.id   AF-A0A8K0G467-F1
#
_cell.length_a   1.000
_cell.length_b   1.000
_cell.length_c   1.000
_cell.angle_alpha   90.00
_cell.angle_beta   90.00
_cell.angle_gamma   90.00
#
_symmetry.space_group_name_H-M   'P 1'
#
loop_
_entity.id
_entity.type
_entity.pdbx_description
1 polymer ?
#
loop_
_entity_poly.entity_id
_entity_poly.type
_entity_poly.pdbx_seq_one_letter_code
_entity_poly.pdbx_strand_id
1 'polypeptide(L)' 'AMAVSDAAYFSNWYSQRIPHLKVPLLLMIQNSQNEITIKAGDLVTINAGTIVN' A
#
# COMPACT_ATOMS: atom_id res chain seq x y z
N ALA A 1 -6.79 7.68 8.73
CA ALA A 1 -6.25 7.96 7.38
C ALA A 1 -6.65 6.83 6.46
N MET A 2 -6.92 7.11 5.18
CA MET A 2 -7.24 6.07 4.18
C MET A 2 -5.94 5.40 3.73
N ALA A 3 -5.92 4.06 3.65
CA ALA A 3 -4.77 3.34 3.15
C ALA A 3 -4.63 3.53 1.62
N VAL A 4 -3.41 3.40 1.11
CA VAL A 4 -3.14 3.54 -0.34
C VAL A 4 -3.89 2.47 -1.13
N SER A 5 -3.99 1.24 -0.61
CA SER A 5 -4.79 0.15 -1.19
C SER A 5 -6.24 0.55 -1.38
N ASP A 6 -6.84 1.19 -0.37
CA ASP A 6 -8.24 1.58 -0.38
C ASP A 6 -8.47 2.72 -1.39
N ALA A 7 -7.62 3.75 -1.35
CA ALA A 7 -7.69 4.85 -2.31
C ALA A 7 -7.52 4.36 -3.76
N ALA A 8 -6.60 3.43 -4.00
CA ALA A 8 -6.40 2.82 -5.30
C ALA A 8 -7.58 1.93 -5.71
N TYR A 9 -8.11 1.10 -4.79
CA TYR A 9 -9.26 0.24 -5.07
C TYR A 9 -10.53 1.03 -5.41
N PHE A 10 -10.81 2.09 -4.66
CA PHE A 10 -11.97 2.97 -4.89
C PHE A 10 -11.79 3.94 -6.06
N SER A 11 -10.57 4.05 -6.61
CA SER A 11 -10.39 4.73 -7.89
C SER A 11 -11.11 3.93 -9.00
N ASN A 12 -11.62 4.59 -10.03
CA ASN A 12 -12.35 3.92 -11.13
C ASN A 12 -11.41 3.14 -12.10
N TRP A 13 -10.30 2.60 -11.60
CA TRP A 13 -9.18 2.04 -12.39
C TRP A 13 -9.58 0.85 -13.28
N TYR A 14 -10.52 0.02 -12.82
CA TYR A 14 -11.03 -1.13 -13.56
C TYR A 14 -11.83 -0.73 -14.80
N SER A 15 -12.52 0.41 -14.75
CA SER A 15 -13.31 0.96 -15.85
C SER A 15 -12.52 1.86 -16.80
N GLN A 16 -11.32 2.30 -16.41
CA GLN A 16 -10.49 3.12 -17.28
C GLN A 16 -10.04 2.32 -18.52
N ARG A 17 -10.21 2.90 -19.72
CA ARG A 17 -9.70 2.37 -21.00
C ARG A 17 -8.21 2.65 -21.18
N ILE A 18 -7.44 2.56 -20.11
CA ILE A 18 -5.99 2.77 -20.13
C ILE A 18 -5.36 1.43 -19.74
N PRO A 19 -5.13 0.52 -20.71
CA PRO A 19 -4.71 -0.86 -20.42
C PRO A 19 -3.41 -0.92 -19.61
N HIS A 20 -2.50 0.03 -19.85
CA HIS A 20 -1.21 0.09 -19.17
C HIS A 20 -1.31 0.51 -17.70
N LEU A 21 -2.44 1.03 -17.21
CA LEU A 21 -2.61 1.42 -15.81
C LEU A 21 -3.21 0.30 -14.95
N LYS A 22 -3.94 -0.65 -15.55
CA LYS A 22 -4.63 -1.71 -14.80
C LYS A 22 -3.67 -2.62 -14.04
N VAL A 23 -2.62 -3.10 -14.72
CA VAL A 23 -1.63 -4.01 -14.12
C VAL A 23 -0.82 -3.32 -13.01
N PRO A 24 -0.27 -2.09 -13.22
CA PRO A 24 0.41 -1.36 -12.15
C PRO A 24 -0.50 -1.02 -10.95
N LEU A 25 -1.76 -0.65 -11.17
CA LEU A 25 -2.69 -0.32 -10.08
C LEU A 25 -3.07 -1.57 -9.28
N LEU A 26 -3.32 -2.70 -9.95
CA LEU A 26 -3.53 -3.98 -9.27
C LEU A 26 -2.30 -4.36 -8.44
N LEU A 27 -1.10 -4.21 -8.99
CA LEU A 27 0.15 -4.46 -8.28
C LEU A 27 0.31 -3.54 -7.06
N MET A 28 -0.05 -2.27 -7.18
CA MET A 28 -0.03 -1.31 -6.08
C MET A 28 -1.00 -1.72 -4.96
N ILE A 29 -2.23 -2.09 -5.31
CA ILE A 29 -3.23 -2.59 -4.35
C ILE A 29 -2.73 -3.85 -3.64
N GLN A 30 -2.09 -4.77 -4.37
CA GLN A 30 -1.53 -6.00 -3.77
C GLN A 30 -0.35 -5.73 -2.84
N ASN A 31 0.61 -4.89 -3.25
CA ASN A 31 1.82 -4.66 -2.46
C ASN A 31 1.60 -3.74 -1.25
N SER A 32 0.60 -2.85 -1.30
CA SER A 32 0.29 -1.91 -0.21
C SER A 32 -0.44 -2.55 0.99
N GLN A 33 -0.77 -3.84 0.91
CA GLN A 33 -1.35 -4.58 2.05
C GLN A 33 -0.32 -4.83 3.17
N ASN A 34 0.97 -4.67 2.89
CA ASN A 34 2.02 -4.78 3.91
C ASN A 34 2.28 -3.42 4.56
N GLU A 35 2.43 -3.41 5.88
CA GLU A 35 2.81 -2.21 6.63
C GLU A 35 4.24 -1.80 6.28
N ILE A 36 4.45 -0.49 6.06
CA ILE A 36 5.79 0.08 5.90
C ILE A 36 6.53 -0.08 7.24
N THR A 37 7.45 -1.03 7.24
CA THR A 37 8.21 -1.42 8.43
C THR A 37 9.67 -1.06 8.25
N ILE A 38 10.21 -0.26 9.16
CA ILE A 38 11.64 0.07 9.18
C ILE A 38 12.32 -0.86 10.18
N LYS A 39 13.27 -1.65 9.70
CA LYS A 39 14.12 -2.52 10.53
C LYS A 39 15.50 -1.89 10.69
N ALA A 40 15.94 -1.69 11.93
CA ALA A 40 17.31 -1.30 12.25
C ALA A 40 18.08 -2.54 12.72
N GLY A 41 18.71 -3.23 11.77
CA GLY A 41 19.23 -4.59 12.00
C GLY A 41 18.10 -5.57 12.35
N ASP A 42 18.39 -6.55 13.20
CA ASP A 42 17.40 -7.49 13.75
C ASP A 42 16.87 -7.08 15.14
N LEU A 43 17.26 -5.90 15.62
CA LEU A 43 17.06 -5.50 17.02
C LEU A 43 15.79 -4.66 17.21
N VAL A 44 15.44 -3.82 16.24
CA VAL A 44 14.33 -2.86 16.38
C VAL A 44 13.50 -2.82 15.12
N THR A 45 12.19 -3.03 15.30
CA THR A 45 11.16 -2.87 14.27
C THR A 45 10.34 -1.63 14.62
N ILE A 46 10.42 -0.60 13.76
CA ILE A 46 9.67 0.64 13.91
C ILE A 46 8.56 0.66 12.87
N ASN A 47 7.34 0.76 13.34
CA ASN A 47 6.15 0.92 12.52
C ASN A 47 5.16 1.86 13.23
N ALA A 48 4.00 2.10 12.62
CA ALA A 48 3.01 3.02 13.19
C ALA A 48 2.55 2.55 14.58
N GLY A 49 2.39 1.24 14.80
CA GLY A 49 2.01 0.66 16.09
C GLY A 49 3.04 0.86 17.20
N THR A 50 4.34 0.84 16.88
CA THR A 50 5.43 1.06 17.84
C THR A 50 5.50 2.52 18.29
N ILE A 51 5.18 3.49 17.43
CA ILE A 51 5.28 4.93 17.75
C ILE A 51 4.08 5.49 18.51
N VAL A 52 2.92 4.82 18.46
CA VAL A 52 1.70 5.23 19.17
C VAL A 52 1.44 4.45 20.46
N ASN A 53 2.30 3.50 20.84
CA ASN A 53 2.35 2.89 22.18
C ASN A 53 3.46 3.52 23.01
#